data_AF-L8TNP1-F1
#
_entry.id   AF-L8TNP1-F1
#
_cell.length_a   1.000
_cell.length_b   1.000
_cell.length_c   1.000
_cell.angle_alpha   90.00
_cell.angle_beta   90.00
_cell.angle_gamma   90.00
#
_symmetry.space_group_name_H-M   'P 1'
#
loop_
_entity.id
_entity.type
_entity.pdbx_description
1 polymer ?
#
loop_
_entity_poly.entity_id
_entity_poly.type
_entity_poly.pdbx_seq_one_letter_code
_entity_poly.pdbx_strand_id
1 'polypeptide(L)'
;MLHFPSVNSAAHGPSPRDVAKLSELLDDDVWAFSNCRVDAPGRPVAEVDWFFYNARHGTLMVSEWKGFPQRVVCAADTGAKWELEGGLMVANPVEQVSRQLDAVRSALRISILPEHFPGFDPAQLRLMQSVYSPQVDERTVIERIRWGRVYGSQPDLAAVLSAATSPAPLVLPDGGTRLGLAAALCALFRTSLPADVKAKLQRSKQSEHANRIQRISAIHRQIAALHEELAALMLAGTPLDDHSARHPAASIPAPAPAPAPATAATPPAVAAKAPGLTEQQRMQAHLDRTFKGVNGSKDAAAKALERAWRSVLNDPQLHGDTGISVSLFGAVGAPLVKQHHGSLPKVLGMQLRKWCVLQARAVGMNPLDVPGQPSNIRVR
;
A
#
# COMPACT_ATOMS: atom_id res chain seq x y z
N MET A 1 -6.36 -5.67 17.77
CA MET A 1 -7.15 -4.51 17.32
C MET A 1 -7.75 -3.84 18.54
N LEU A 2 -7.83 -2.52 18.56
CA LEU A 2 -8.62 -1.80 19.57
C LEU A 2 -9.98 -1.43 18.97
N HIS A 3 -11.06 -1.87 19.60
CA HIS A 3 -12.43 -1.64 19.12
C HIS A 3 -13.15 -0.59 19.98
N PHE A 4 -13.79 0.38 19.31
CA PHE A 4 -14.51 1.49 19.91
C PHE A 4 -15.97 1.44 19.41
N PRO A 5 -16.89 0.82 20.17
CA PRO A 5 -18.27 0.64 19.72
C PRO A 5 -19.08 1.91 19.90
N SER A 6 -20.04 2.16 19.00
CA SER A 6 -20.99 3.28 19.08
C SER A 6 -21.70 3.36 20.42
N VAL A 7 -21.95 4.58 20.92
CA VAL A 7 -22.84 4.80 22.08
C VAL A 7 -24.30 4.96 21.65
N ASN A 8 -24.58 4.97 20.35
CA ASN A 8 -25.94 5.11 19.83
C ASN A 8 -26.69 3.77 19.95
N SER A 9 -27.64 3.70 20.88
CA SER A 9 -28.46 2.51 21.11
C SER A 9 -29.41 2.16 19.94
N ALA A 10 -29.68 3.10 19.03
CA ALA A 10 -30.51 2.87 17.85
C ALA A 10 -29.72 2.32 16.65
N ALA A 11 -28.39 2.33 16.70
CA ALA A 11 -27.58 1.83 15.59
C ALA A 11 -27.47 0.29 15.64
N HIS A 12 -27.68 -0.38 14.52
CA HIS A 12 -27.42 -1.82 14.40
C HIS A 12 -25.95 -2.12 14.68
N GLY A 13 -25.63 -2.75 15.80
CA GLY A 13 -24.25 -3.10 16.19
C GLY A 13 -23.53 -3.94 15.12
N PRO A 14 -22.19 -3.84 14.99
CA PRO A 14 -21.45 -4.74 14.12
C PRO A 14 -21.62 -6.18 14.61
N SER A 15 -21.63 -7.12 13.68
CA SER A 15 -21.65 -8.55 13.99
C SER A 15 -20.49 -8.91 14.95
N PRO A 16 -20.76 -9.57 16.10
CA PRO A 16 -19.70 -9.99 17.03
C PRO A 16 -18.66 -10.90 16.38
N ARG A 17 -19.08 -11.75 15.44
CA ARG A 17 -18.20 -12.63 14.67
C ARG A 17 -17.17 -11.83 13.88
N ASP A 18 -17.62 -10.73 13.28
CA ASP A 18 -16.78 -9.89 12.44
C ASP A 18 -15.79 -9.07 13.27
N VAL A 19 -16.24 -8.52 14.41
CA VAL A 19 -15.37 -7.87 15.38
C VAL A 19 -14.29 -8.85 15.88
N ALA A 20 -14.68 -10.07 16.24
CA ALA A 20 -13.76 -11.10 16.71
C ALA A 20 -12.73 -11.46 15.63
N LYS A 21 -13.18 -11.63 14.38
CA LYS A 21 -12.28 -11.99 13.28
C LYS A 21 -11.30 -10.88 12.95
N LEU A 22 -11.74 -9.63 12.91
CA LEU A 22 -10.82 -8.49 12.75
C LEU A 22 -9.85 -8.36 13.93
N SER A 23 -10.31 -8.64 15.15
CA SER A 23 -9.45 -8.62 16.34
C SER A 23 -8.36 -9.69 16.30
N GLU A 24 -8.63 -10.85 15.69
CA GLU A 24 -7.65 -11.91 15.44
C GLU A 24 -6.62 -11.50 14.37
N LEU A 25 -7.08 -10.80 13.33
CA LEU A 25 -6.26 -10.46 12.16
C LEU A 25 -5.41 -9.19 12.32
N LEU A 26 -5.83 -8.27 13.19
CA LEU A 26 -5.25 -6.93 13.31
C LEU A 26 -4.58 -6.70 14.65
N ASP A 27 -3.43 -6.01 14.64
CA ASP A 27 -2.72 -5.57 15.84
C ASP A 27 -3.48 -4.49 16.63
N ASP A 28 -3.08 -4.26 17.88
CA ASP A 28 -3.61 -3.18 18.75
C ASP A 28 -3.20 -1.76 18.29
N ASP A 29 -2.36 -1.63 17.26
CA ASP A 29 -2.11 -0.34 16.61
C ASP A 29 -3.24 0.07 15.64
N VAL A 30 -4.13 -0.86 15.27
CA VAL A 30 -5.31 -0.54 14.45
C VAL A 30 -6.50 -0.32 15.37
N TRP A 31 -7.02 0.91 15.32
CA TRP A 31 -8.15 1.39 16.08
C TRP A 31 -9.37 1.40 15.16
N ALA A 32 -10.41 0.68 15.55
CA ALA A 32 -11.61 0.50 14.77
C ALA A 32 -12.82 1.06 15.51
N PHE A 33 -13.43 2.09 14.94
CA PHE A 33 -14.61 2.76 15.45
C PHE A 33 -15.79 2.28 14.60
N SER A 34 -16.81 1.69 15.22
CA SER A 34 -17.93 1.07 14.49
C SER A 34 -19.25 1.80 14.71
N ASN A 35 -20.06 1.89 13.66
CA ASN A 35 -21.35 2.59 13.60
C ASN A 35 -21.27 4.02 14.11
N CYS A 36 -20.32 4.72 13.54
CA CYS A 36 -19.99 6.07 13.90
C CYS A 36 -21.02 7.03 13.34
N ARG A 37 -21.30 8.10 14.09
CA ARG A 37 -22.07 9.23 13.60
C ARG A 37 -21.24 10.49 13.76
N VAL A 38 -21.02 11.19 12.65
CA VAL A 38 -20.19 12.39 12.59
C VAL A 38 -21.04 13.55 12.14
N ASP A 39 -21.09 14.58 12.98
CA ASP A 39 -21.70 15.86 12.62
C ASP A 39 -20.58 16.85 12.26
N ALA A 40 -20.73 17.51 11.11
CA ALA A 40 -19.85 18.57 10.68
C ALA A 40 -20.68 19.80 10.32
N PRO A 41 -20.30 21.02 10.77
CA PRO A 41 -21.03 22.24 10.46
C PRO A 41 -21.24 22.42 8.95
N GLY A 42 -22.48 22.70 8.54
CA GLY A 42 -22.83 22.92 7.13
C GLY A 42 -22.77 21.69 6.23
N ARG A 43 -22.66 20.47 6.80
CA ARG A 43 -22.61 19.20 6.05
C ARG A 43 -23.73 18.26 6.51
N PRO A 44 -24.22 17.37 5.63
CA PRO A 44 -25.05 16.26 6.06
C PRO A 44 -24.34 15.40 7.10
N VAL A 45 -25.11 14.83 8.02
CA VAL A 45 -24.61 13.87 9.00
C VAL A 45 -24.02 12.67 8.26
N ALA A 46 -22.81 12.26 8.64
CA ALA A 46 -22.20 11.04 8.13
C ALA A 46 -22.44 9.88 9.10
N GLU A 47 -23.02 8.80 8.58
CA GLU A 47 -23.27 7.55 9.30
C GLU A 47 -22.33 6.48 8.73
N VAL A 48 -21.21 6.29 9.42
CA VAL A 48 -20.09 5.46 8.94
C VAL A 48 -20.13 4.12 9.65
N ASP A 49 -20.24 3.03 8.90
CA ASP A 49 -20.19 1.68 9.49
C ASP A 49 -18.87 1.44 10.21
N TRP A 50 -17.74 1.79 9.57
CA TRP A 50 -16.43 1.65 10.19
C TRP A 50 -15.48 2.79 9.82
N PHE A 51 -14.86 3.36 10.84
CA PHE A 51 -13.69 4.21 10.71
C PHE A 51 -12.48 3.52 11.33
N PHE A 52 -11.41 3.39 10.56
CA PHE A 52 -10.15 2.80 11.00
C PHE A 52 -9.06 3.86 11.05
N TYR A 53 -8.30 3.86 12.14
CA TYR A 53 -7.05 4.59 12.29
C TYR A 53 -5.94 3.62 12.63
N ASN A 54 -4.91 3.57 11.79
CA ASN A 54 -3.69 2.83 12.11
C ASN A 54 -2.69 3.78 12.78
N ALA A 55 -2.56 3.69 14.10
CA ALA A 55 -1.68 4.54 14.89
C ALA A 55 -0.19 4.31 14.62
N ARG A 56 0.19 3.19 13.99
CA ARG A 56 1.58 2.91 13.57
C ARG A 56 1.91 3.62 12.26
N HIS A 57 0.99 3.61 11.29
CA HIS A 57 1.22 4.13 9.94
C HIS A 57 0.58 5.50 9.67
N GLY A 58 -0.23 6.01 10.61
CA GLY A 58 -0.93 7.27 10.46
C GLY A 58 -1.96 7.28 9.33
N THR A 59 -2.49 6.12 8.95
CA THR A 59 -3.47 5.98 7.87
C THR A 59 -4.89 5.96 8.41
N LEU A 60 -5.79 6.59 7.67
CA LEU A 60 -7.22 6.64 7.97
C LEU A 60 -8.02 5.99 6.86
N MET A 61 -9.02 5.20 7.24
CA MET A 61 -9.93 4.54 6.29
C MET A 61 -11.37 4.66 6.78
N VAL A 62 -12.27 4.97 5.85
CA VAL A 62 -13.72 4.89 6.03
C VAL A 62 -14.21 3.70 5.22
N SER A 63 -14.88 2.76 5.88
CA SER A 63 -15.39 1.55 5.24
C SER A 63 -16.89 1.38 5.47
N GLU A 64 -17.62 1.17 4.38
CA GLU A 64 -19.02 0.71 4.42
C GLU A 64 -19.08 -0.81 4.38
N TRP A 65 -20.03 -1.41 5.09
CA TRP A 65 -20.25 -2.84 5.16
C TRP A 65 -21.59 -3.20 4.54
N LYS A 66 -21.55 -3.94 3.44
CA LYS A 66 -22.77 -4.35 2.73
C LYS A 66 -22.92 -5.86 2.68
N GLY A 67 -23.97 -6.35 3.33
CA GLY A 67 -24.47 -7.70 3.16
C GLY A 67 -25.55 -7.73 2.09
N PHE A 68 -25.28 -8.40 0.97
CA PHE A 68 -26.27 -8.66 -0.07
C PHE A 68 -26.85 -10.07 0.08
N PRO A 69 -28.11 -10.32 -0.37
CA PRO A 69 -28.71 -11.65 -0.31
C PRO A 69 -28.08 -12.62 -1.32
N GLN A 70 -27.40 -12.10 -2.35
CA GLN A 70 -26.86 -12.84 -3.49
C GLN A 70 -25.42 -12.39 -3.77
N ARG A 71 -24.67 -13.21 -4.50
CA ARG A 71 -23.32 -12.87 -4.94
C ARG A 71 -23.33 -11.58 -5.76
N VAL A 72 -22.31 -10.74 -5.59
CA VAL A 72 -22.07 -9.60 -6.48
C VAL A 72 -21.48 -10.12 -7.78
N VAL A 73 -22.12 -9.81 -8.91
CA VAL A 73 -21.63 -10.14 -10.26
C VAL A 73 -20.70 -9.03 -10.74
N CYS A 74 -21.13 -7.78 -10.59
CA CYS A 74 -20.39 -6.61 -11.01
C CYS A 74 -20.39 -5.54 -9.91
N ALA A 75 -19.20 -5.18 -9.43
CA ALA A 75 -18.97 -4.05 -8.55
C ALA A 75 -18.44 -2.87 -9.38
N ALA A 76 -19.30 -1.89 -9.62
CA ALA A 76 -19.00 -0.72 -10.42
C ALA A 76 -18.54 0.49 -9.60
N ASP A 77 -17.87 1.43 -10.26
CA ASP A 77 -17.48 2.73 -9.69
C ASP A 77 -18.71 3.65 -9.51
N THR A 78 -18.50 4.80 -8.85
CA THR A 78 -19.50 5.86 -8.70
C THR A 78 -20.17 6.22 -10.04
N GLY A 79 -21.49 6.45 -10.00
CA GLY A 79 -22.33 6.72 -11.17
C GLY A 79 -23.04 5.48 -11.73
N ALA A 80 -22.63 4.27 -11.34
CA ALA A 80 -23.26 3.02 -11.75
C ALA A 80 -23.70 2.18 -10.55
N LYS A 81 -24.82 1.47 -10.71
CA LYS A 81 -25.31 0.49 -9.71
C LYS A 81 -24.45 -0.76 -9.73
N TRP A 82 -24.44 -1.48 -8.61
CA TRP A 82 -23.85 -2.82 -8.58
C TRP A 82 -24.86 -3.85 -9.08
N GLU A 83 -24.36 -4.90 -9.70
CA GLU A 83 -25.17 -6.02 -10.20
C GLU A 83 -24.96 -7.24 -9.29
N LEU A 84 -26.06 -7.84 -8.85
CA LEU A 84 -26.09 -9.11 -8.13
C LEU A 84 -26.48 -10.25 -9.06
N GLU A 85 -26.22 -11.48 -8.61
CA GLU A 85 -26.60 -12.69 -9.33
C GLU A 85 -28.11 -12.74 -9.60
N GLY A 86 -28.48 -13.07 -10.85
CA GLY A 86 -29.87 -12.97 -11.31
C GLY A 86 -30.25 -11.60 -11.87
N GLY A 87 -29.30 -10.68 -12.04
CA GLY A 87 -29.49 -9.39 -12.72
C GLY A 87 -30.11 -8.30 -11.84
N LEU A 88 -30.14 -8.50 -10.52
CA LEU A 88 -30.67 -7.52 -9.59
C LEU A 88 -29.70 -6.35 -9.42
N MET A 89 -30.16 -5.14 -9.69
CA MET A 89 -29.35 -3.92 -9.59
C MET A 89 -29.56 -3.22 -8.24
N VAL A 90 -28.48 -3.03 -7.48
CA VAL A 90 -28.49 -2.42 -6.15
C VAL A 90 -27.75 -1.08 -6.12
N ALA A 91 -28.11 -0.22 -5.16
CA ALA A 91 -27.45 1.06 -4.96
C ALA A 91 -25.95 0.89 -4.70
N ASN A 92 -25.13 1.81 -5.21
CA ASN A 92 -23.69 1.71 -5.13
C ASN A 92 -23.17 2.06 -3.72
N PRO A 93 -22.57 1.12 -2.98
CA PRO A 93 -22.04 1.39 -1.66
C PRO A 93 -20.83 2.34 -1.68
N VAL A 94 -20.08 2.39 -2.78
CA VAL A 94 -18.97 3.34 -2.97
C VAL A 94 -19.50 4.76 -2.92
N GLU A 95 -20.62 5.06 -3.58
CA GLU A 95 -21.21 6.41 -3.52
C GLU A 95 -21.64 6.80 -2.11
N GLN A 96 -22.17 5.85 -1.34
CA GLN A 96 -22.57 6.11 0.03
C GLN A 96 -21.36 6.56 0.86
N VAL A 97 -20.23 5.87 0.76
CA VAL A 97 -18.99 6.29 1.43
C VAL A 97 -18.54 7.65 0.91
N SER A 98 -18.51 7.86 -0.41
CA SER A 98 -18.03 9.12 -1.01
C SER A 98 -18.80 10.34 -0.49
N ARG A 99 -20.12 10.23 -0.28
CA ARG A 99 -20.96 11.31 0.28
C ARG A 99 -20.60 11.63 1.73
N GLN A 100 -20.09 10.67 2.49
CA GLN A 100 -19.74 10.81 3.90
C GLN A 100 -18.32 11.33 4.12
N LEU A 101 -17.38 11.03 3.22
CA LEU A 101 -15.95 11.37 3.37
C LEU A 101 -15.72 12.84 3.66
N ASP A 102 -16.48 13.72 3.03
CA ASP A 102 -16.32 15.16 3.18
C ASP A 102 -16.71 15.66 4.57
N ALA A 103 -17.78 15.12 5.15
CA ALA A 103 -18.17 15.42 6.52
C ALA A 103 -17.11 14.91 7.50
N VAL A 104 -16.61 13.69 7.31
CA VAL A 104 -15.54 13.11 8.14
C VAL A 104 -14.24 13.92 8.04
N ARG A 105 -13.81 14.29 6.81
CA ARG A 105 -12.64 15.16 6.61
C ARG A 105 -12.83 16.50 7.33
N SER A 106 -13.99 17.13 7.15
CA SER A 106 -14.28 18.42 7.78
C SER A 106 -14.22 18.32 9.30
N ALA A 107 -14.84 17.31 9.88
CA ALA A 107 -14.87 17.09 11.32
C ALA A 107 -13.46 16.82 11.89
N LEU A 108 -12.66 15.99 11.23
CA LEU A 108 -11.26 15.74 11.61
C LEU A 108 -10.42 17.02 11.53
N ARG A 109 -10.57 17.80 10.46
CA ARG A 109 -9.82 19.06 10.28
C ARG A 109 -10.12 20.11 11.33
N ILE A 110 -11.37 20.18 11.76
CA ILE A 110 -11.83 21.20 12.72
C ILE A 110 -11.52 20.73 14.15
N SER A 111 -11.81 19.48 14.47
CA SER A 111 -11.88 19.02 15.87
C SER A 111 -10.70 18.17 16.33
N ILE A 112 -9.91 17.61 15.40
CA ILE A 112 -8.81 16.68 15.75
C ILE A 112 -7.45 17.25 15.39
N LEU A 113 -7.29 17.73 14.15
CA LEU A 113 -5.98 18.17 13.67
C LEU A 113 -5.38 19.32 14.50
N PRO A 114 -6.12 20.38 14.87
CA PRO A 114 -5.50 21.52 15.57
C PRO A 114 -4.91 21.13 16.93
N GLU A 115 -5.57 20.23 17.65
CA GLU A 115 -5.16 19.82 19.00
C GLU A 115 -4.11 18.71 18.97
N HIS A 116 -4.33 17.67 18.16
CA HIS A 116 -3.49 16.47 18.20
C HIS A 116 -2.40 16.43 17.13
N PHE A 117 -2.51 17.28 16.10
CA PHE A 117 -1.57 17.34 14.98
C PHE A 117 -1.32 18.80 14.52
N PRO A 118 -0.92 19.73 15.41
CA PRO A 118 -0.89 21.18 15.12
C PRO A 118 0.02 21.60 13.95
N GLY A 119 0.99 20.77 13.57
CA GLY A 119 1.89 21.01 12.43
C GLY A 119 1.51 20.28 11.15
N PHE A 120 0.34 19.64 11.08
CA PHE A 120 -0.12 18.93 9.90
C PHE A 120 -0.93 19.85 8.99
N ASP A 121 -0.59 19.88 7.70
CA ASP A 121 -1.37 20.63 6.69
C ASP A 121 -2.75 19.96 6.50
N PRO A 122 -3.87 20.63 6.89
CA PRO A 122 -5.21 20.08 6.74
C PRO A 122 -5.57 19.70 5.29
N ALA A 123 -4.97 20.35 4.30
CA ALA A 123 -5.19 20.03 2.88
C ALA A 123 -4.59 18.68 2.48
N GLN A 124 -3.58 18.19 3.21
CA GLN A 124 -2.95 16.89 2.99
C GLN A 124 -3.69 15.73 3.65
N LEU A 125 -4.77 15.98 4.41
CA LEU A 125 -5.59 14.91 4.99
C LEU A 125 -6.11 13.98 3.88
N ARG A 126 -5.80 12.69 3.98
CA ARG A 126 -6.28 11.65 3.08
C ARG A 126 -7.05 10.60 3.86
N LEU A 127 -8.26 10.31 3.41
CA LEU A 127 -9.07 9.19 3.89
C LEU A 127 -9.12 8.15 2.78
N MET A 128 -8.71 6.93 3.10
CA MET A 128 -8.97 5.79 2.23
C MET A 128 -10.46 5.48 2.25
N GLN A 129 -11.01 5.21 1.08
CA GLN A 129 -12.39 4.80 0.91
C GLN A 129 -12.43 3.30 0.68
N SER A 130 -13.30 2.59 1.39
CA SER A 130 -13.50 1.17 1.16
C SER A 130 -14.94 0.72 1.29
N VAL A 131 -15.24 -0.39 0.64
CA VAL A 131 -16.46 -1.16 0.86
C VAL A 131 -16.03 -2.59 1.17
N TYR A 132 -16.57 -3.14 2.24
CA TYR A 132 -16.49 -4.56 2.52
C TYR A 132 -17.83 -5.22 2.21
N SER A 133 -17.80 -6.29 1.42
CA SER A 133 -18.98 -7.10 1.15
C SER A 133 -18.58 -8.57 1.00
N PRO A 134 -19.04 -9.48 1.88
CA PRO A 134 -18.67 -10.89 1.80
C PRO A 134 -19.21 -11.62 0.57
N GLN A 135 -20.13 -10.98 -0.18
CA GLN A 135 -20.67 -11.47 -1.45
C GLN A 135 -19.80 -11.11 -2.65
N VAL A 136 -18.72 -10.37 -2.46
CA VAL A 136 -17.68 -10.13 -3.47
C VAL A 136 -16.63 -11.23 -3.35
N ASP A 137 -16.27 -11.82 -4.48
CA ASP A 137 -15.32 -12.92 -4.58
C ASP A 137 -14.45 -12.81 -5.84
N GLU A 138 -13.63 -13.84 -6.11
CA GLU A 138 -12.75 -13.89 -7.27
C GLU A 138 -13.48 -13.90 -8.62
N ARG A 139 -14.80 -14.20 -8.62
CA ARG A 139 -15.65 -14.20 -9.82
C ARG A 139 -16.39 -12.90 -10.02
N THR A 140 -16.30 -11.98 -9.06
CA THR A 140 -16.89 -10.65 -9.15
C THR A 140 -16.09 -9.80 -10.13
N VAL A 141 -16.74 -9.26 -11.14
CA VAL A 141 -16.14 -8.26 -12.01
C VAL A 141 -16.05 -6.94 -11.25
N ILE A 142 -14.84 -6.46 -11.00
CA ILE A 142 -14.63 -5.14 -10.40
C ILE A 142 -14.29 -4.19 -11.55
N GLU A 143 -15.29 -3.42 -11.99
CA GLU A 143 -15.04 -2.36 -12.98
C GLU A 143 -14.15 -1.29 -12.36
N ARG A 144 -13.34 -0.63 -13.17
CA ARG A 144 -12.26 0.27 -12.72
C ARG A 144 -12.77 1.35 -11.75
N ILE A 145 -12.65 1.05 -10.46
CA ILE A 145 -12.97 1.98 -9.38
C ILE A 145 -11.89 3.05 -9.34
N ARG A 146 -12.24 4.29 -9.72
CA ARG A 146 -11.33 5.43 -9.68
C ARG A 146 -10.98 5.79 -8.24
N TRP A 147 -11.96 5.70 -7.34
CA TRP A 147 -11.83 6.15 -5.95
C TRP A 147 -12.32 5.07 -4.98
N GLY A 148 -11.39 4.58 -4.15
CA GLY A 148 -11.67 3.57 -3.13
C GLY A 148 -11.38 2.14 -3.57
N ARG A 149 -11.64 1.18 -2.66
CA ARG A 149 -11.40 -0.25 -2.88
C ARG A 149 -12.54 -1.10 -2.34
N VAL A 150 -12.81 -2.22 -3.00
CA VAL A 150 -13.81 -3.20 -2.58
C VAL A 150 -13.09 -4.45 -2.08
N TYR A 151 -13.53 -4.97 -0.93
CA TYR A 151 -12.98 -6.15 -0.29
C TYR A 151 -14.05 -7.22 -0.11
N GLY A 152 -13.79 -8.40 -0.67
CA GLY A 152 -14.61 -9.59 -0.49
C GLY A 152 -14.36 -10.33 0.82
N SER A 153 -13.18 -10.15 1.41
CA SER A 153 -12.76 -10.90 2.59
C SER A 153 -12.15 -9.99 3.66
N GLN A 154 -12.43 -10.31 4.93
CA GLN A 154 -11.80 -9.63 6.07
C GLN A 154 -10.28 -9.78 6.10
N PRO A 155 -9.67 -10.93 5.71
CA PRO A 155 -8.22 -11.02 5.54
C PRO A 155 -7.65 -9.99 4.57
N ASP A 156 -8.29 -9.75 3.43
CA ASP A 156 -7.80 -8.77 2.46
C ASP A 156 -7.94 -7.33 2.97
N LEU A 157 -9.08 -7.02 3.61
CA LEU A 157 -9.29 -5.73 4.27
C LEU A 157 -8.23 -5.51 5.36
N ALA A 158 -8.02 -6.51 6.23
CA ALA A 158 -7.07 -6.44 7.33
C ALA A 158 -5.62 -6.29 6.85
N ALA A 159 -5.26 -6.97 5.76
CA ALA A 159 -3.95 -6.83 5.14
C ALA A 159 -3.71 -5.37 4.70
N VAL A 160 -4.70 -4.74 4.08
CA VAL A 160 -4.58 -3.32 3.68
C VAL A 160 -4.57 -2.40 4.88
N LEU A 161 -5.46 -2.59 5.86
CA LEU A 161 -5.48 -1.79 7.10
C LEU A 161 -4.15 -1.84 7.84
N SER A 162 -3.44 -2.97 7.77
CA SER A 162 -2.15 -3.15 8.44
C SER A 162 -0.98 -2.55 7.67
N ALA A 163 -0.99 -2.61 6.35
CA ALA A 163 0.18 -2.31 5.50
C ALA A 163 0.07 -1.01 4.70
N ALA A 164 -1.11 -0.39 4.64
CA ALA A 164 -1.30 0.84 3.88
C ALA A 164 -0.38 1.95 4.41
N THR A 165 0.05 2.81 3.48
CA THR A 165 0.85 3.99 3.78
C THR A 165 0.14 5.22 3.21
N SER A 166 0.28 6.35 3.91
CA SER A 166 -0.17 7.65 3.44
C SER A 166 1.05 8.50 3.06
N PRO A 167 1.02 9.26 1.95
CA PRO A 167 2.05 10.25 1.66
C PRO A 167 2.19 11.31 2.75
N ALA A 168 1.10 11.60 3.47
CA ALA A 168 1.06 12.47 4.63
C ALA A 168 0.43 11.70 5.81
N PRO A 169 1.23 10.94 6.57
CA PRO A 169 0.70 10.09 7.63
C PRO A 169 0.45 10.89 8.91
N LEU A 170 -0.68 10.65 9.56
CA LEU A 170 -1.03 11.21 10.87
C LEU A 170 -0.46 10.36 11.99
N VAL A 171 0.85 10.43 12.20
CA VAL A 171 1.53 9.69 13.28
C VAL A 171 1.65 10.56 14.51
N LEU A 172 1.29 10.02 15.68
CA LEU A 172 1.45 10.74 16.94
C LEU A 172 2.94 10.95 17.31
N PRO A 173 3.29 12.15 17.81
CA PRO A 173 4.66 12.50 18.18
C PRO A 173 5.14 11.83 19.48
N ASP A 174 4.27 11.19 20.25
CA ASP A 174 4.64 10.45 21.45
C ASP A 174 3.60 9.39 21.81
N GLY A 175 4.03 8.35 22.54
CA GLY A 175 3.12 7.29 23.02
C GLY A 175 2.12 7.78 24.08
N GLY A 176 2.44 8.87 24.80
CA GLY A 176 1.64 9.41 25.89
C GLY A 176 0.35 10.10 25.45
N THR A 177 0.29 10.59 24.21
CA THR A 177 -0.90 11.28 23.65
C THR A 177 -1.93 10.35 23.04
N ARG A 178 -1.65 9.04 22.94
CA ARG A 178 -2.56 8.03 22.36
C ARG A 178 -3.94 8.02 23.05
N LEU A 179 -3.97 8.10 24.37
CA LEU A 179 -5.23 8.11 25.11
C LEU A 179 -6.06 9.38 24.83
N GLY A 180 -5.40 10.54 24.77
CA GLY A 180 -6.05 11.81 24.45
C GLY A 180 -6.69 11.79 23.08
N LEU A 181 -5.92 11.37 22.05
CA LEU A 181 -6.46 11.23 20.70
C LEU A 181 -7.61 10.22 20.64
N ALA A 182 -7.48 9.05 21.29
CA ALA A 182 -8.54 8.04 21.29
C ALA A 182 -9.84 8.59 21.91
N ALA A 183 -9.74 9.34 23.01
CA ALA A 183 -10.89 9.97 23.65
C ALA A 183 -11.54 11.04 22.75
N ALA A 184 -10.73 11.88 22.09
CA ALA A 184 -11.22 12.90 21.16
C ALA A 184 -11.91 12.28 19.94
N LEU A 185 -11.34 11.21 19.37
CA LEU A 185 -11.97 10.46 18.28
C LEU A 185 -13.27 9.78 18.76
N CYS A 186 -13.30 9.24 19.98
CA CYS A 186 -14.55 8.68 20.54
C CYS A 186 -15.65 9.73 20.64
N ALA A 187 -15.31 10.93 21.13
CA ALA A 187 -16.26 12.04 21.20
C ALA A 187 -16.73 12.45 19.79
N LEU A 188 -15.82 12.57 18.83
CA LEU A 188 -16.13 12.94 17.44
C LEU A 188 -17.07 11.94 16.75
N PHE A 189 -16.79 10.66 16.90
CA PHE A 189 -17.49 9.57 16.21
C PHE A 189 -18.69 9.02 17.00
N ARG A 190 -18.94 9.55 18.21
CA ARG A 190 -19.96 9.07 19.16
C ARG A 190 -19.79 7.59 19.47
N THR A 191 -18.57 7.20 19.83
CA THR A 191 -18.24 5.85 20.30
C THR A 191 -17.80 5.88 21.75
N SER A 192 -17.76 4.70 22.37
CA SER A 192 -17.26 4.52 23.73
C SER A 192 -15.77 4.15 23.71
N LEU A 193 -15.11 4.44 24.83
CA LEU A 193 -13.75 3.99 25.13
C LEU A 193 -13.83 2.89 26.20
N PRO A 194 -13.85 1.60 25.81
CA PRO A 194 -13.89 0.49 26.76
C PRO A 194 -12.71 0.50 27.74
N ALA A 195 -12.93 -0.01 28.95
CA ALA A 195 -11.92 0.03 30.02
C ALA A 195 -10.65 -0.78 29.68
N ASP A 196 -10.79 -1.91 28.99
CA ASP A 196 -9.68 -2.73 28.51
C ASP A 196 -8.88 -2.01 27.42
N VAL A 197 -9.56 -1.31 26.50
CA VAL A 197 -8.91 -0.47 25.47
C VAL A 197 -8.16 0.68 26.13
N LYS A 198 -8.77 1.36 27.10
CA LYS A 198 -8.12 2.41 27.90
C LYS A 198 -6.85 1.89 28.58
N ALA A 199 -6.92 0.72 29.22
CA ALA A 199 -5.77 0.10 29.86
C ALA A 199 -4.64 -0.24 28.86
N LYS A 200 -4.98 -0.73 27.67
CA LYS A 200 -4.02 -1.01 26.60
C LYS A 200 -3.35 0.25 26.07
N LEU A 201 -4.10 1.35 25.89
CA LEU A 201 -3.57 2.64 25.45
C LEU A 201 -2.67 3.30 26.49
N GLN A 202 -2.96 3.11 27.79
CA GLN A 202 -2.17 3.64 28.89
C GLN A 202 -0.86 2.88 29.13
N ARG A 203 -0.79 1.60 28.76
CA ARG A 203 0.46 0.82 28.76
C ARG A 203 1.33 1.31 27.61
N SER A 204 2.00 2.43 27.82
CA SER A 204 2.93 3.02 26.86
C SER A 204 4.08 2.04 26.62
N LYS A 205 3.99 1.22 25.56
CA LYS A 205 5.18 0.63 24.97
C LYS A 205 5.88 1.78 24.24
N GLN A 206 6.83 2.44 24.90
CA GLN A 206 7.88 3.16 24.18
C GLN A 206 8.60 2.12 23.30
N SER A 207 8.12 1.92 22.08
CA SER A 207 8.84 1.12 21.11
C SER A 207 9.86 2.05 20.46
N GLU A 208 11.14 1.65 20.47
CA GLU A 208 12.19 2.35 19.71
C GLU A 208 11.81 2.55 18.23
N HIS A 209 10.85 1.78 17.74
CA HIS A 209 10.30 1.86 16.41
C HIS A 209 9.49 3.14 16.16
N ALA A 210 8.73 3.63 17.16
CA ALA A 210 8.02 4.91 17.07
C ALA A 210 9.01 6.08 16.93
N ASN A 211 10.12 6.04 17.67
CA ASN A 211 11.22 7.00 17.53
C ASN A 211 11.87 6.94 16.13
N ARG A 212 12.02 5.76 15.53
CA ARG A 212 12.54 5.63 14.15
C ARG A 212 11.57 6.16 13.10
N ILE A 213 10.27 5.85 13.20
CA ILE A 213 9.26 6.35 12.25
C ILE A 213 9.12 7.87 12.37
N GLN A 214 9.21 8.43 13.58
CA GLN A 214 9.27 9.88 13.78
C GLN A 214 10.53 10.50 13.21
N ARG A 215 11.69 9.86 13.40
CA ARG A 215 12.96 10.29 12.78
C ARG A 215 12.82 10.31 11.25
N ILE A 216 12.26 9.26 10.67
CA ILE A 216 12.03 9.13 9.23
C ILE A 216 11.04 10.20 8.74
N SER A 217 9.94 10.44 9.46
CA SER A 217 8.95 11.46 9.11
C SER A 217 9.50 12.88 9.23
N ALA A 218 10.35 13.13 10.24
CA ALA A 218 11.08 14.39 10.39
C ALA A 218 12.06 14.59 9.22
N ILE A 219 12.80 13.55 8.82
CA ILE A 219 13.69 13.60 7.66
C ILE A 219 12.92 13.89 6.37
N HIS A 220 11.77 13.25 6.13
CA HIS A 220 10.96 13.53 4.94
C HIS A 220 10.44 14.97 4.91
N ARG A 221 10.07 15.54 6.07
CA ARG A 221 9.68 16.96 6.16
C ARG A 221 10.86 17.90 5.89
N GLN A 222 12.04 17.59 6.40
CA GLN A 222 13.26 18.35 6.12
C GLN A 222 13.63 18.31 4.63
N ILE A 223 13.49 17.14 3.98
CA ILE A 223 13.70 17.00 2.54
C ILE A 223 12.68 17.83 1.75
N ALA A 224 11.40 17.81 2.15
CA ALA A 224 10.38 18.62 1.50
C ALA A 224 10.66 20.13 1.63
N ALA A 225 11.05 20.60 2.82
CA ALA A 225 11.44 21.99 3.04
C ALA A 225 12.67 22.38 2.20
N LEU A 226 13.68 21.50 2.10
CA LEU A 226 14.85 21.72 1.24
C LEU A 226 14.48 21.77 -0.24
N HIS A 227 13.51 20.98 -0.69
CA HIS A 227 13.01 21.08 -2.08
C HIS A 227 12.26 22.39 -2.33
N GLU A 228 11.52 22.92 -1.36
CA GLU A 228 10.88 24.24 -1.46
C GLU A 228 11.91 25.36 -1.50
N GLU A 229 12.95 25.30 -0.65
CA GLU A 229 14.06 26.26 -0.66
C GLU A 229 14.85 26.19 -1.98
N LEU A 230 15.11 24.99 -2.50
CA LEU A 230 15.76 24.81 -3.80
C LEU A 230 14.91 25.38 -4.93
N ALA A 231 13.60 25.14 -4.93
CA ALA A 231 12.67 25.71 -5.91
C ALA A 231 12.64 27.25 -5.82
N ALA A 232 12.66 27.80 -4.61
CA ALA A 232 12.74 29.24 -4.39
C ALA A 232 14.05 29.85 -4.90
N LEU A 233 15.19 29.17 -4.69
CA LEU A 233 16.49 29.58 -5.22
C LEU A 233 16.58 29.46 -6.75
N MET A 234 15.93 28.47 -7.37
CA MET A 234 15.86 28.35 -8.83
C MET A 234 15.03 29.50 -9.45
N LEU A 235 13.95 29.92 -8.76
CA LEU A 235 13.14 31.06 -9.16
C LEU A 235 13.83 32.40 -8.88
N ALA A 236 14.63 32.50 -7.81
CA ALA A 236 15.43 33.68 -7.51
C ALA A 236 16.70 33.79 -8.38
N GLY A 237 17.19 32.65 -8.90
CA GLY A 237 18.34 32.56 -9.81
C GLY A 237 17.98 32.69 -11.28
N THR A 238 16.70 32.89 -11.62
CA THR A 238 16.29 33.29 -12.96
C THR A 238 16.31 34.82 -13.02
N PRO A 239 17.22 35.45 -13.79
CA PRO A 239 17.17 36.89 -13.98
C PRO A 239 15.86 37.23 -14.69
N LEU A 240 15.03 38.02 -14.03
CA LEU A 240 13.91 38.74 -14.61
C LEU A 240 14.49 39.83 -15.52
N ASP A 241 14.73 39.50 -16.79
CA ASP A 241 14.73 40.51 -17.84
C ASP A 241 13.27 40.85 -18.14
N ASP A 242 12.75 41.78 -17.34
CA ASP A 242 11.55 42.53 -17.63
C ASP A 242 11.95 43.78 -18.42
N HIS A 243 11.91 43.70 -19.76
CA HIS A 243 11.71 44.90 -20.59
C HIS A 243 10.69 44.62 -21.68
N SER A 244 9.52 45.23 -21.46
CA SER A 244 8.42 45.44 -22.38
C SER A 244 8.85 46.01 -23.75
N ALA A 245 8.09 45.56 -24.76
CA ALA A 245 7.54 46.31 -25.89
C ALA A 245 8.07 46.01 -27.31
N ARG A 246 7.06 45.74 -28.16
CA ARG A 246 6.95 45.88 -29.63
C ARG A 246 7.24 44.64 -30.50
N HIS A 247 6.14 44.03 -30.95
CA HIS A 247 5.97 43.52 -32.31
C HIS A 247 6.35 44.60 -33.35
N PRO A 248 6.90 44.25 -34.54
CA PRO A 248 6.06 43.69 -35.60
C PRO A 248 6.71 42.72 -36.60
N ALA A 249 5.80 42.13 -37.38
CA ALA A 249 5.90 41.70 -38.77
C ALA A 249 6.40 40.27 -39.10
N ALA A 250 5.54 39.60 -39.86
CA ALA A 250 5.68 38.29 -40.47
C ALA A 250 6.68 38.29 -41.64
N SER A 251 7.29 37.13 -41.92
CA SER A 251 7.68 36.70 -43.27
C SER A 251 7.88 35.18 -43.33
N ILE A 252 7.47 34.63 -44.48
CA ILE A 252 7.23 33.24 -44.90
C ILE A 252 8.55 32.47 -45.17
N PRO A 253 8.57 31.11 -45.23
CA PRO A 253 9.79 30.29 -45.16
C PRO A 253 10.33 29.78 -46.51
N ALA A 254 11.49 29.10 -46.41
CA ALA A 254 12.17 28.16 -47.36
C ALA A 254 13.36 28.75 -48.17
N PRO A 255 14.28 27.93 -48.75
CA PRO A 255 14.45 26.46 -48.72
C PRO A 255 15.88 25.98 -48.34
N ALA A 256 16.03 24.65 -48.18
CA ALA A 256 17.28 23.93 -47.94
C ALA A 256 18.24 23.89 -49.16
N PRO A 257 19.54 23.57 -48.94
CA PRO A 257 20.33 22.82 -49.91
C PRO A 257 20.92 21.51 -49.32
N ALA A 258 20.95 20.49 -50.18
CA ALA A 258 21.58 19.18 -49.99
C ALA A 258 23.05 19.19 -50.51
N PRO A 259 23.76 18.06 -50.73
CA PRO A 259 24.60 17.36 -49.75
C PRO A 259 26.08 17.15 -50.17
N ALA A 260 26.93 16.86 -49.16
CA ALA A 260 28.20 16.08 -49.14
C ALA A 260 29.42 16.54 -50.00
N PRO A 261 30.66 16.25 -49.55
CA PRO A 261 31.23 14.92 -49.80
C PRO A 261 31.94 14.27 -48.60
N ALA A 262 32.03 12.94 -48.69
CA ALA A 262 32.63 12.03 -47.73
C ALA A 262 34.16 12.09 -47.72
N THR A 263 34.75 11.95 -46.53
CA THR A 263 36.13 11.50 -46.36
C THR A 263 36.22 10.43 -45.27
N ALA A 264 36.54 9.24 -45.76
CA ALA A 264 37.23 8.08 -45.18
C ALA A 264 37.30 7.90 -43.64
N ALA A 265 36.53 6.89 -43.24
CA ALA A 265 36.74 5.91 -42.17
C ALA A 265 38.08 5.91 -41.41
N THR A 266 37.97 6.10 -40.09
CA THR A 266 38.88 5.53 -39.09
C THR A 266 38.07 4.49 -38.30
N PRO A 267 38.63 3.33 -37.89
CA PRO A 267 37.85 2.20 -37.40
C PRO A 267 37.10 2.55 -36.11
N PRO A 268 35.89 2.03 -35.89
CA PRO A 268 35.22 2.21 -34.61
C PRO A 268 36.05 1.51 -33.54
N ALA A 269 36.56 2.30 -32.59
CA ALA A 269 36.98 1.77 -31.31
C ALA A 269 35.83 0.91 -30.79
N VAL A 270 36.11 -0.38 -30.64
CA VAL A 270 35.22 -1.37 -30.07
C VAL A 270 34.63 -0.77 -28.80
N ALA A 271 33.34 -0.44 -28.86
CA ALA A 271 32.59 -0.07 -27.67
C ALA A 271 32.78 -1.22 -26.68
N ALA A 272 33.55 -0.96 -25.63
CA ALA A 272 33.71 -1.89 -24.53
C ALA A 272 32.29 -2.25 -24.07
N LYS A 273 31.87 -3.50 -24.32
CA LYS A 273 30.65 -4.04 -23.75
C LYS A 273 30.72 -3.75 -22.25
N ALA A 274 29.80 -2.92 -21.77
CA ALA A 274 29.59 -2.76 -20.33
C ALA A 274 29.57 -4.17 -19.72
N PRO A 275 30.33 -4.43 -18.64
CA PRO A 275 30.38 -5.75 -18.05
C PRO A 275 28.95 -6.11 -17.64
N GLY A 276 28.37 -7.11 -18.32
CA GLY A 276 27.04 -7.60 -18.00
C GLY A 276 27.01 -8.05 -16.55
N LEU A 277 25.91 -7.72 -15.85
CA LEU A 277 25.72 -8.11 -14.45
C LEU A 277 25.99 -9.61 -14.26
N THR A 278 26.79 -9.94 -13.24
CA THR A 278 27.03 -11.35 -12.89
C THR A 278 25.72 -12.04 -12.53
N GLU A 279 25.66 -13.37 -12.63
CA GLU A 279 24.44 -14.13 -12.30
C GLU A 279 23.99 -13.87 -10.85
N GLN A 280 24.94 -13.74 -9.93
CA GLN A 280 24.67 -13.35 -8.54
C GLN A 280 24.09 -11.94 -8.42
N GLN A 281 24.62 -10.95 -9.16
CA GLN A 281 24.07 -9.59 -9.16
C GLN A 281 22.67 -9.55 -9.75
N ARG A 282 22.39 -10.35 -10.79
CA ARG A 282 21.05 -10.50 -11.37
C ARG A 282 20.09 -11.11 -10.36
N MET A 283 20.49 -12.18 -9.66
CA MET A 283 19.66 -12.82 -8.63
C MET A 283 19.42 -11.89 -7.43
N GLN A 284 20.42 -11.13 -7.00
CA GLN A 284 20.28 -10.11 -5.95
C GLN A 284 19.29 -9.03 -6.37
N ALA A 285 19.46 -8.42 -7.54
CA ALA A 285 18.55 -7.40 -8.05
C ALA A 285 17.12 -7.93 -8.21
N HIS A 286 16.96 -9.20 -8.61
CA HIS A 286 15.68 -9.88 -8.69
C HIS A 286 15.02 -10.03 -7.32
N LEU A 287 15.76 -10.52 -6.33
CA LEU A 287 15.26 -10.68 -4.97
C LEU A 287 14.99 -9.34 -4.28
N ASP A 288 15.81 -8.32 -4.48
CA ASP A 288 15.54 -6.97 -3.97
C ASP A 288 14.24 -6.37 -4.54
N ARG A 289 13.91 -6.73 -5.79
CA ARG A 289 12.67 -6.30 -6.45
C ARG A 289 11.44 -7.06 -5.96
N THR A 290 11.56 -8.37 -5.78
CA THR A 290 10.43 -9.30 -5.57
C THR A 290 10.20 -9.64 -4.11
N PHE A 291 11.23 -9.61 -3.27
CA PHE A 291 11.19 -9.90 -1.84
C PHE A 291 10.90 -8.62 -1.03
N LYS A 292 9.68 -8.09 -1.17
CA LYS A 292 9.22 -6.86 -0.50
C LYS A 292 8.10 -7.13 0.50
N GLY A 293 8.08 -6.35 1.59
CA GLY A 293 6.97 -6.31 2.56
C GLY A 293 6.89 -7.53 3.48
N VAL A 294 8.04 -8.03 3.94
CA VAL A 294 8.17 -9.37 4.58
C VAL A 294 8.37 -9.32 6.11
N ASN A 295 8.23 -8.13 6.69
CA ASN A 295 8.44 -7.87 8.11
C ASN A 295 7.13 -8.09 8.87
N GLY A 296 6.82 -9.34 9.20
CA GLY A 296 5.68 -9.62 10.09
C GLY A 296 5.45 -11.09 10.39
N SER A 297 5.58 -12.00 9.42
CA SER A 297 5.35 -13.43 9.67
C SER A 297 6.18 -14.35 8.79
N LYS A 298 6.43 -15.55 9.32
CA LYS A 298 7.08 -16.66 8.63
C LYS A 298 6.33 -17.03 7.34
N ASP A 299 5.01 -16.98 7.36
CA ASP A 299 4.16 -17.30 6.21
C ASP A 299 4.24 -16.21 5.12
N ALA A 300 4.36 -14.94 5.51
CA ALA A 300 4.64 -13.84 4.58
C ALA A 300 6.01 -14.01 3.93
N ALA A 301 7.01 -14.47 4.68
CA ALA A 301 8.33 -14.81 4.15
C ALA A 301 8.29 -15.99 3.17
N ALA A 302 7.56 -17.05 3.49
CA ALA A 302 7.35 -18.16 2.59
C ALA A 302 6.63 -17.73 1.29
N LYS A 303 5.56 -16.92 1.39
CA LYS A 303 4.84 -16.38 0.22
C LYS A 303 5.67 -15.39 -0.61
N ALA A 304 6.54 -14.59 0.03
CA ALA A 304 7.45 -13.70 -0.69
C ALA A 304 8.53 -14.49 -1.44
N LEU A 305 9.09 -15.53 -0.82
CA LEU A 305 9.97 -16.47 -1.51
C LEU A 305 9.24 -17.18 -2.65
N GLU A 306 7.98 -17.58 -2.46
CA GLU A 306 7.16 -18.21 -3.49
C GLU A 306 6.98 -17.30 -4.70
N ARG A 307 6.57 -16.05 -4.48
CA ARG A 307 6.42 -15.05 -5.54
C ARG A 307 7.74 -14.77 -6.24
N ALA A 308 8.82 -14.60 -5.48
CA ALA A 308 10.15 -14.40 -6.02
C ALA A 308 10.58 -15.57 -6.91
N TRP A 309 10.41 -16.80 -6.42
CA TRP A 309 10.75 -18.01 -7.16
C TRP A 309 9.91 -18.16 -8.42
N ARG A 310 8.58 -18.01 -8.35
CA ARG A 310 7.70 -18.04 -9.53
C ARG A 310 8.09 -16.98 -10.56
N SER A 311 8.57 -15.82 -10.11
CA SER A 311 9.08 -14.79 -11.02
C SER A 311 10.42 -15.17 -11.63
N VAL A 312 11.30 -15.90 -10.93
CA VAL A 312 12.54 -16.45 -11.52
C VAL A 312 12.22 -17.44 -12.63
N LEU A 313 11.18 -18.28 -12.45
CA LEU A 313 10.76 -19.27 -13.46
C LEU A 313 10.41 -18.64 -14.82
N ASN A 314 10.02 -17.36 -14.82
CA ASN A 314 9.62 -16.61 -16.01
C ASN A 314 10.62 -15.52 -16.40
N ASP A 315 11.76 -15.39 -15.72
CA ASP A 315 12.77 -14.38 -16.02
C ASP A 315 13.78 -14.95 -17.04
N PRO A 316 13.79 -14.47 -18.30
CA PRO A 316 14.71 -14.97 -19.32
C PRO A 316 16.18 -14.74 -18.97
N GLN A 317 16.47 -13.72 -18.15
CA GLN A 317 17.83 -13.38 -17.74
C GLN A 317 18.37 -14.29 -16.63
N LEU A 318 17.50 -15.00 -15.91
CA LEU A 318 17.87 -15.93 -14.83
C LEU A 318 17.59 -17.40 -15.19
N HIS A 319 16.68 -17.64 -16.12
CA HIS A 319 16.36 -18.98 -16.62
C HIS A 319 17.45 -19.49 -17.57
N GLY A 320 17.96 -18.63 -18.47
CA GLY A 320 19.17 -18.80 -19.28
C GLY A 320 19.38 -20.17 -19.97
N ASP A 321 20.53 -20.34 -20.61
CA ASP A 321 20.87 -21.63 -21.22
C ASP A 321 21.30 -22.68 -20.17
N THR A 322 21.66 -22.27 -18.95
CA THR A 322 22.17 -23.13 -17.88
C THR A 322 21.11 -23.57 -16.87
N GLY A 323 19.86 -23.13 -17.04
CA GLY A 323 18.79 -23.35 -16.05
C GLY A 323 18.97 -22.48 -14.81
N ILE A 324 17.97 -22.51 -13.94
CA ILE A 324 17.89 -21.67 -12.74
C ILE A 324 18.69 -22.31 -11.62
N SER A 325 19.66 -21.58 -11.07
CA SER A 325 20.43 -22.02 -9.90
C SER A 325 19.65 -21.91 -8.59
N VAL A 326 19.24 -23.05 -8.03
CA VAL A 326 18.56 -23.14 -6.74
C VAL A 326 19.50 -22.78 -5.59
N SER A 327 20.78 -23.16 -5.70
CA SER A 327 21.78 -22.84 -4.69
C SER A 327 22.04 -21.34 -4.63
N LEU A 328 22.12 -20.65 -5.78
CA LEU A 328 22.27 -19.20 -5.84
C LEU A 328 21.05 -18.48 -5.28
N PHE A 329 19.84 -18.91 -5.66
CA PHE A 329 18.60 -18.38 -5.09
C PHE A 329 18.58 -18.54 -3.56
N GLY A 330 19.04 -19.68 -3.05
CA GLY A 330 19.18 -19.92 -1.62
C GLY A 330 20.23 -19.03 -0.95
N ALA A 331 21.39 -18.86 -1.58
CA ALA A 331 22.49 -18.05 -1.04
C ALA A 331 22.10 -16.56 -0.92
N VAL A 332 21.36 -16.04 -1.90
CA VAL A 332 20.88 -14.66 -1.93
C VAL A 332 19.62 -14.49 -1.06
N GLY A 333 18.73 -15.48 -1.04
CA GLY A 333 17.50 -15.45 -0.25
C GLY A 333 17.71 -15.68 1.25
N ALA A 334 18.74 -16.44 1.65
CA ALA A 334 18.98 -16.78 3.06
C ALA A 334 19.22 -15.55 3.95
N PRO A 335 20.07 -14.57 3.60
CA PRO A 335 20.23 -13.34 4.37
C PRO A 335 18.91 -12.60 4.61
N LEU A 336 18.02 -12.58 3.62
CA LEU A 336 16.75 -11.83 3.66
C LEU A 336 15.75 -12.41 4.68
N VAL A 337 15.83 -13.72 4.96
CA VAL A 337 14.98 -14.37 5.97
C VAL A 337 15.67 -14.57 7.32
N LYS A 338 17.01 -14.71 7.33
CA LYS A 338 17.78 -15.07 8.53
C LYS A 338 17.61 -14.08 9.67
N GLN A 339 17.47 -12.78 9.36
CA GLN A 339 17.36 -11.72 10.35
C GLN A 339 16.06 -11.77 11.16
N HIS A 340 14.95 -12.26 10.57
CA HIS A 340 13.62 -12.18 11.19
C HIS A 340 12.94 -13.54 11.40
N HIS A 341 13.28 -14.56 10.61
CA HIS A 341 12.49 -15.80 10.53
C HIS A 341 13.34 -17.09 10.68
N GLY A 342 14.66 -16.96 10.82
CA GLY A 342 15.59 -18.08 10.93
C GLY A 342 16.03 -18.63 9.57
N SER A 343 16.39 -19.92 9.50
CA SER A 343 16.93 -20.52 8.28
C SER A 343 15.86 -20.76 7.20
N LEU A 344 16.24 -20.75 5.92
CA LEU A 344 15.33 -21.04 4.79
C LEU A 344 14.53 -22.34 4.97
N PRO A 345 15.11 -23.49 5.37
CA PRO A 345 14.33 -24.71 5.59
C PRO A 345 13.28 -24.56 6.69
N LYS A 346 13.58 -23.77 7.73
CA LYS A 346 12.61 -23.49 8.81
C LYS A 346 11.43 -22.73 8.23
N VAL A 347 11.67 -21.68 7.44
CA VAL A 347 10.63 -20.85 6.78
C VAL A 347 9.79 -21.68 5.80
N LEU A 348 10.44 -22.47 4.94
CA LEU A 348 9.78 -23.23 3.88
C LEU A 348 9.15 -24.55 4.34
N GLY A 349 9.46 -25.00 5.57
CA GLY A 349 9.01 -26.29 6.11
C GLY A 349 9.64 -27.52 5.45
N MET A 350 10.61 -27.34 4.55
CA MET A 350 11.30 -28.41 3.83
C MET A 350 12.61 -27.92 3.20
N GLN A 351 13.38 -28.83 2.59
CA GLN A 351 14.59 -28.47 1.85
C GLN A 351 14.29 -27.56 0.66
N LEU A 352 15.12 -26.53 0.45
CA LEU A 352 14.93 -25.51 -0.59
C LEU A 352 14.74 -26.10 -1.99
N ARG A 353 15.55 -27.09 -2.37
CA ARG A 353 15.45 -27.74 -3.69
C ARG A 353 14.11 -28.46 -3.88
N LYS A 354 13.68 -29.23 -2.88
CA LYS A 354 12.37 -29.91 -2.91
C LYS A 354 11.23 -28.91 -3.01
N TRP A 355 11.32 -27.81 -2.26
CA TRP A 355 10.35 -26.72 -2.31
C TRP A 355 10.30 -26.06 -3.70
N CYS A 356 11.46 -25.70 -4.28
CA CYS A 356 11.54 -25.06 -5.60
C CYS A 356 10.93 -25.92 -6.71
N VAL A 357 11.17 -27.24 -6.68
CA VAL A 357 10.57 -28.21 -7.61
C VAL A 357 9.05 -28.29 -7.44
N LEU A 358 8.55 -28.32 -6.21
CA LEU A 358 7.10 -28.31 -5.94
C LEU A 358 6.44 -27.03 -6.45
N GLN A 359 7.07 -25.87 -6.24
CA GLN A 359 6.55 -24.59 -6.72
C GLN A 359 6.51 -24.50 -8.25
N ALA A 360 7.53 -25.04 -8.94
CA ALA A 360 7.51 -25.11 -10.40
C ALA A 360 6.38 -26.00 -10.92
N ARG A 361 6.16 -27.16 -10.31
CA ARG A 361 5.04 -28.06 -10.66
C ARG A 361 3.68 -27.44 -10.37
N ALA A 362 3.55 -26.68 -9.28
CA ALA A 362 2.30 -26.02 -8.91
C ALA A 362 1.84 -24.96 -9.93
N VAL A 363 2.77 -24.41 -10.72
CA VAL A 363 2.46 -23.50 -11.83
C VAL A 363 2.42 -24.21 -13.19
N GLY A 364 2.32 -25.55 -13.19
CA GLY A 364 2.18 -26.36 -14.40
C GLY A 364 3.47 -26.61 -15.18
N MET A 365 4.63 -26.22 -14.64
CA MET A 365 5.92 -26.44 -15.30
C MET A 365 6.53 -27.79 -14.93
N ASN A 366 7.32 -28.35 -15.84
CA ASN A 366 8.05 -29.60 -15.63
C ASN A 366 9.53 -29.32 -15.30
N PRO A 367 9.93 -29.26 -14.01
CA PRO A 367 11.32 -29.10 -13.62
C PRO A 367 12.12 -30.38 -13.89
N LEU A 368 13.22 -30.23 -14.62
CA LEU A 368 14.22 -31.26 -14.88
C LEU A 368 15.58 -30.80 -14.37
N ASP A 369 16.36 -31.73 -13.83
CA ASP A 369 17.73 -31.44 -13.43
C ASP A 369 18.61 -31.17 -14.65
N VAL A 370 19.54 -30.22 -14.51
CA VAL A 370 20.51 -29.93 -15.57
C VAL A 370 21.68 -30.92 -15.46
N PRO A 371 21.98 -31.70 -16.51
CA PRO A 371 23.10 -32.64 -16.49
C PRO A 371 24.43 -31.93 -16.16
N GLY A 372 25.17 -32.48 -15.20
CA GLY A 372 26.44 -31.88 -14.74
C GLY A 372 26.31 -30.67 -13.80
N GLN A 373 25.09 -30.18 -13.53
CA GLN A 373 24.84 -29.05 -12.62
C GLN A 373 23.71 -29.40 -11.63
N PRO A 374 23.99 -30.17 -10.56
CA PRO A 374 22.97 -30.73 -9.67
C PRO A 374 22.20 -29.68 -8.83
N SER A 375 22.68 -28.43 -8.83
CA SER A 375 22.03 -27.30 -8.16
C SER A 375 21.09 -26.51 -9.07
N ASN A 376 21.07 -26.82 -10.38
CA ASN A 376 20.30 -26.09 -11.37
C ASN A 376 19.10 -26.90 -11.83
N ILE A 377 17.97 -26.23 -12.02
CA ILE A 377 16.78 -26.83 -12.62
C ILE A 377 16.39 -26.09 -13.89
N ARG A 378 15.97 -26.83 -14.91
CA ARG A 378 15.36 -26.28 -16.12
C ARG A 378 13.87 -26.59 -16.07
N VAL A 379 13.05 -25.56 -16.26
CA VAL A 379 11.59 -25.71 -16.34
C VAL A 379 11.14 -25.59 -17.78
N ARG A 380 10.22 -26.47 -18.19
CA ARG A 380 9.55 -26.49 -19.49
C ARG A 380 8.05 -26.34 -19.33
#